data_AF-A0AAW1EIL6-F1
#
_entry.id   AF-A0AAW1EIL6-F1
#
_cell.length_a   1.000
_cell.length_b   1.000
_cell.length_c   1.000
_cell.angle_alpha   90.00
_cell.angle_beta   90.00
_cell.angle_gamma   90.00
#
_symmetry.space_group_name_H-M   'P 1'
#
loop_
_entity.id
_entity.type
_entity.pdbx_description
1 polymer ?
#
loop_
_entity_poly.entity_id
_entity_poly.type
_entity_poly.pdbx_seq_one_letter_code
_entity_poly.pdbx_strand_id
1 'polypeptide(L)'
;MKYRAGFLTVACAWMVVVIQSLDAGPAPQKHAAGVLCNLKALTALTRYLVDESLKGFDNANGEHLGTWSPGFPELEVHQHSTLDGPKVQCSLLFMAQGLKKVLEDQRDNLNPNDVSLHEELKYAFSKVNMLAVCAKHILSGECSPKPPPPKMPKHVFGKKQWSHTLLKTAWVYLDWLERKLGVQTSKIKGKNKIKRKSSEATLQKYLEGSGYLL
;
A
#
# COMPACT_ATOMS: atom_id res chain seq x y z
N MET A 1 39.02 -50.64 20.73
CA MET A 1 38.79 -50.47 19.28
C MET A 1 37.28 -50.38 19.09
N LYS A 2 36.62 -49.36 18.53
CA LYS A 2 36.96 -48.23 17.66
C LYS A 2 35.78 -47.23 17.77
N TYR A 3 36.13 -45.95 17.95
CA TYR A 3 35.46 -44.69 17.60
C TYR A 3 34.01 -44.36 18.03
N ARG A 4 33.95 -43.51 19.07
CA ARG A 4 32.95 -42.45 19.28
C ARG A 4 32.94 -41.47 18.09
N ALA A 5 31.76 -41.10 17.59
CA ALA A 5 31.55 -39.85 16.88
C ALA A 5 30.71 -38.94 17.78
N GLY A 6 31.41 -38.01 18.44
CA GLY A 6 30.84 -37.04 19.37
C GLY A 6 30.06 -35.96 18.63
N PHE A 7 28.85 -35.72 19.11
CA PHE A 7 28.03 -34.56 18.79
C PHE A 7 28.72 -33.33 19.39
N LEU A 8 29.48 -32.58 18.58
CA LEU A 8 30.08 -31.31 18.98
C LEU A 8 28.99 -30.25 18.99
N THR A 9 28.39 -30.08 20.16
CA THR A 9 27.60 -28.90 20.53
C THR A 9 28.51 -27.68 20.51
N VAL A 10 28.39 -26.86 19.46
CA VAL A 10 29.02 -25.56 19.37
C VAL A 10 28.28 -24.61 20.32
N ALA A 11 28.73 -24.56 21.57
CA ALA A 11 28.37 -23.51 22.51
C ALA A 11 29.09 -22.23 22.09
N CYS A 12 28.43 -21.40 21.28
CA CYS A 12 28.93 -20.06 20.98
C CYS A 12 28.63 -19.16 22.19
N ALA A 13 29.63 -19.01 23.06
CA ALA A 13 29.59 -18.11 24.20
C ALA A 13 29.44 -16.66 23.70
N TRP A 14 28.29 -16.06 23.96
CA TRP A 14 28.09 -14.62 23.78
C TRP A 14 28.93 -13.89 24.83
N MET A 15 29.98 -13.20 24.37
CA MET A 15 30.67 -12.19 25.16
C MET A 15 29.69 -11.05 25.43
N VAL A 16 29.06 -11.08 26.61
CA VAL A 16 28.32 -9.93 27.15
C VAL A 16 29.35 -8.89 27.56
N VAL A 17 29.62 -7.93 26.68
CA VAL A 17 30.30 -6.69 27.08
C VAL A 17 29.29 -5.85 27.86
N VAL A 18 29.32 -5.99 29.18
CA VAL A 18 28.62 -5.08 30.10
C VAL A 18 29.46 -3.80 30.17
N ILE A 19 29.07 -2.76 29.42
CA ILE A 19 29.49 -1.39 29.74
C ILE A 19 28.49 -0.89 30.77
N GLN A 20 28.93 -0.86 32.03
CA GLN A 20 28.32 -0.03 33.06
C GLN A 20 28.65 1.42 32.74
N SER A 21 27.62 2.20 32.39
CA SER A 21 27.66 3.67 32.51
C SER A 21 26.40 4.09 33.24
N LEU A 22 26.59 4.48 34.50
CA LEU A 22 25.63 5.16 35.34
C LEU A 22 25.40 6.60 34.84
N ASP A 23 24.18 7.07 35.08
CA ASP A 23 23.67 8.45 35.09
C ASP A 23 23.11 9.14 33.82
N ALA A 24 21.81 9.44 33.98
CA ALA A 24 21.06 10.64 33.58
C ALA A 24 20.71 10.89 32.10
N GLY A 25 19.50 10.48 31.73
CA GLY A 25 18.71 11.10 30.66
C GLY A 25 17.50 10.23 30.25
N PRO A 26 16.30 10.79 30.04
CA PRO A 26 15.17 10.02 29.53
C PRO A 26 15.55 9.49 28.14
N ALA A 27 15.63 8.17 28.01
CA ALA A 27 15.93 7.51 26.75
C ALA A 27 14.97 8.02 25.67
N PRO A 28 15.47 8.47 24.50
CA PRO A 28 14.58 8.81 23.39
C PRO A 28 13.80 7.55 23.07
N GLN A 29 12.47 7.64 23.14
CA GLN A 29 11.57 6.60 22.70
C GLN A 29 12.10 6.09 21.36
N LYS A 30 12.49 4.81 21.31
CA LYS A 30 12.74 4.12 20.05
C LYS A 30 11.45 4.26 19.26
N HIS A 31 11.41 5.22 18.34
CA HIS A 31 10.44 5.21 17.28
C HIS A 31 10.61 3.85 16.63
N ALA A 32 9.62 2.97 16.84
CA ALA A 32 9.48 1.78 16.02
C ALA A 32 9.69 2.26 14.59
N ALA A 33 10.60 1.63 13.86
CA ALA A 33 10.85 1.90 12.46
C ALA A 33 9.53 1.65 11.72
N GLY A 34 8.64 2.64 11.76
CA GLY A 34 7.39 2.64 11.06
C GLY A 34 7.78 2.54 9.61
N VAL A 35 7.32 1.48 8.96
CA VAL A 35 7.41 1.37 7.50
C VAL A 35 6.94 2.70 6.95
N LEU A 36 7.86 3.48 6.38
CA LEU A 36 7.56 4.80 5.86
C LEU A 36 6.63 4.59 4.67
N CYS A 37 5.32 4.63 4.93
CA CYS A 37 4.38 4.38 3.87
C CYS A 37 4.21 5.63 2.99
N ASN A 38 4.66 5.53 1.74
CA ASN A 38 4.31 6.49 0.71
C ASN A 38 3.00 6.05 0.04
N LEU A 39 1.87 6.53 0.57
CA LEU A 39 0.54 6.16 0.09
C LEU A 39 0.37 6.38 -1.42
N LYS A 40 0.86 7.50 -1.97
CA LYS A 40 0.74 7.80 -3.40
C LYS A 40 1.52 6.80 -4.25
N ALA A 41 2.78 6.54 -3.90
CA ALA A 41 3.62 5.60 -4.65
C ALA A 41 3.07 4.17 -4.55
N LEU A 42 2.57 3.77 -3.38
CA LEU A 42 1.96 2.47 -3.19
C LEU A 42 0.65 2.33 -3.96
N THR A 43 -0.19 3.36 -4.05
CA THR A 43 -1.38 3.36 -4.91
C THR A 43 -0.99 3.19 -6.37
N ALA A 44 -0.01 3.95 -6.87
CA ALA A 44 0.44 3.86 -8.26
C ALA A 44 0.98 2.45 -8.60
N LEU A 45 1.81 1.88 -7.72
CA LEU A 45 2.31 0.51 -7.88
C LEU A 45 1.17 -0.52 -7.87
N THR A 46 0.22 -0.38 -6.94
CA THR A 46 -0.93 -1.28 -6.83
C THR A 46 -1.80 -1.20 -8.09
N ARG A 47 -2.02 0.02 -8.62
CA ARG A 47 -2.75 0.24 -9.88
C ARG A 47 -2.08 -0.49 -11.05
N TYR A 48 -0.77 -0.33 -11.19
CA TYR A 48 0.01 -1.00 -12.23
C TYR A 48 -0.12 -2.53 -12.13
N LEU A 49 -0.01 -3.12 -10.94
CA LEU A 49 -0.13 -4.57 -10.77
C LEU A 49 -1.54 -5.09 -11.06
N VAL A 50 -2.57 -4.31 -10.74
CA VAL A 50 -3.96 -4.65 -11.13
C VAL A 50 -4.15 -4.54 -12.64
N ASP A 51 -3.52 -3.57 -13.30
CA ASP A 51 -3.52 -3.44 -14.77
C ASP A 51 -2.86 -4.65 -15.45
N GLU A 52 -1.69 -5.07 -14.97
CA GLU A 52 -1.02 -6.26 -15.49
C GLU A 52 -1.85 -7.53 -15.24
N SER A 53 -2.43 -7.67 -14.03
CA SER A 53 -3.34 -8.78 -13.73
C SER A 53 -4.57 -8.80 -14.64
N LEU A 54 -5.10 -7.63 -15.02
CA LEU A 54 -6.22 -7.53 -15.96
C LEU A 54 -5.81 -7.98 -17.37
N LYS A 55 -4.65 -7.54 -17.86
CA LYS A 55 -4.12 -7.98 -19.17
C LYS A 55 -3.85 -9.49 -19.18
N GLY A 56 -3.20 -10.02 -18.15
CA GLY A 56 -2.97 -11.45 -18.00
C GLY A 56 -4.28 -12.23 -17.95
N PHE A 57 -5.27 -11.71 -17.23
CA PHE A 57 -6.59 -12.31 -17.16
C PHE A 57 -7.28 -12.35 -18.54
N ASP A 58 -7.27 -11.24 -19.27
CA ASP A 58 -7.88 -11.14 -20.61
C ASP A 58 -7.19 -12.08 -21.61
N ASN A 59 -5.87 -12.18 -21.56
CA ASN A 59 -5.10 -13.13 -22.37
C ASN A 59 -5.50 -14.58 -22.08
N ALA A 60 -5.68 -14.95 -20.82
CA ALA A 60 -6.01 -16.32 -20.41
C ALA A 60 -7.50 -16.66 -20.62
N ASN A 61 -8.40 -15.69 -20.53
CA ASN A 61 -9.85 -15.94 -20.49
C ASN A 61 -10.60 -15.50 -21.75
N GLY A 62 -9.93 -14.76 -22.65
CA GLY A 62 -10.48 -14.12 -23.84
C GLY A 62 -10.84 -12.65 -23.58
N GLU A 63 -10.62 -11.82 -24.60
CA GLU A 63 -11.03 -10.41 -24.57
C GLU A 63 -12.56 -10.24 -24.72
N HIS A 64 -13.07 -9.05 -24.39
CA HIS A 64 -14.48 -8.66 -24.60
C HIS A 64 -15.53 -9.48 -23.83
N LEU A 65 -15.22 -9.91 -22.61
CA LEU A 65 -16.15 -10.64 -21.74
C LEU A 65 -17.41 -9.83 -21.36
N GLY A 66 -17.39 -8.51 -21.57
CA GLY A 66 -18.46 -7.60 -21.15
C GLY A 66 -18.38 -7.27 -19.67
N THR A 67 -19.47 -6.69 -19.14
CA THR A 67 -19.54 -6.21 -17.75
C THR A 67 -20.52 -7.06 -16.96
N TRP A 68 -20.14 -7.40 -15.74
CA TRP A 68 -21.00 -8.05 -14.76
C TRP A 68 -21.95 -7.03 -14.14
N SER A 69 -23.25 -7.31 -14.16
CA SER A 69 -24.28 -6.50 -13.52
C SER A 69 -24.70 -7.12 -12.18
N PRO A 70 -24.89 -6.33 -11.10
CA PRO A 70 -24.94 -4.86 -11.04
C PRO A 70 -23.58 -4.16 -10.92
N GLY A 71 -22.47 -4.89 -10.98
CA GLY A 71 -21.13 -4.34 -10.74
C GLY A 71 -20.77 -4.36 -9.26
N PHE A 72 -19.97 -3.38 -8.82
CA PHE A 72 -19.35 -3.35 -7.49
C PHE A 72 -19.44 -1.94 -6.87
N PRO A 73 -20.56 -1.61 -6.18
CA PRO A 73 -20.79 -0.29 -5.60
C PRO A 73 -19.68 0.17 -4.64
N GLU A 74 -19.02 -0.77 -3.95
CA GLU A 74 -17.91 -0.49 -3.04
C GLU A 74 -16.69 0.11 -3.74
N LEU A 75 -16.58 -0.06 -5.06
CA LEU A 75 -15.50 0.46 -5.90
C LEU A 75 -15.97 1.59 -6.83
N GLU A 76 -17.24 1.99 -6.76
CA GLU A 76 -17.75 3.10 -7.54
C GLU A 76 -17.22 4.43 -7.00
N VAL A 77 -16.76 5.29 -7.91
CA VAL A 77 -16.16 6.58 -7.57
C VAL A 77 -16.74 7.69 -8.42
N HIS A 78 -17.10 8.80 -7.79
CA HIS A 78 -17.42 10.04 -8.48
C HIS A 78 -16.16 10.91 -8.60
N GLN A 79 -15.89 11.46 -9.79
CA GLN A 79 -14.66 12.22 -10.05
C GLN A 79 -14.48 13.42 -9.09
N HIS A 80 -15.57 14.00 -8.58
CA HIS A 80 -15.54 15.16 -7.69
C HIS A 80 -15.63 14.83 -6.20
N SER A 81 -15.78 13.55 -5.82
CA SER A 81 -15.87 13.17 -4.41
C SER A 81 -14.59 13.51 -3.64
N THR A 82 -14.74 13.82 -2.36
CA THR A 82 -13.63 14.02 -1.43
C THR A 82 -13.04 12.67 -1.01
N LEU A 83 -11.79 12.68 -0.56
CA LEU A 83 -11.19 11.51 0.07
C LEU A 83 -11.80 11.33 1.47
N ASP A 84 -12.35 10.14 1.70
CA ASP A 84 -12.96 9.72 2.95
C ASP A 84 -12.24 8.44 3.40
N GLY A 85 -11.49 8.53 4.50
CA GLY A 85 -10.63 7.46 5.01
C GLY A 85 -11.37 6.14 5.25
N PRO A 86 -12.44 6.12 6.07
CA PRO A 86 -13.31 4.95 6.24
C PRO A 86 -13.81 4.34 4.92
N LYS A 87 -14.27 5.14 3.97
CA LYS A 87 -14.73 4.63 2.67
C LYS A 87 -13.57 4.01 1.88
N VAL A 88 -12.42 4.66 1.85
CA VAL A 88 -11.21 4.11 1.21
C VAL A 88 -10.82 2.79 1.83
N GLN A 89 -10.88 2.68 3.16
CA GLN A 89 -10.65 1.41 3.85
C GLN A 89 -11.62 0.33 3.42
N CYS A 90 -12.93 0.62 3.35
CA CYS A 90 -13.91 -0.36 2.90
C CYS A 90 -13.69 -0.83 1.46
N SER A 91 -13.43 0.11 0.54
CA SER A 91 -13.16 -0.22 -0.86
C SER A 91 -11.93 -1.10 -1.03
N LEU A 92 -10.83 -0.79 -0.32
CA LEU A 92 -9.61 -1.60 -0.39
C LEU A 92 -9.80 -2.99 0.22
N LEU A 93 -10.57 -3.11 1.30
CA LEU A 93 -10.90 -4.38 1.94
C LEU A 93 -11.76 -5.26 1.00
N PHE A 94 -12.77 -4.66 0.37
CA PHE A 94 -13.60 -5.31 -0.64
C PHE A 94 -12.78 -5.77 -1.84
N MET A 95 -11.90 -4.90 -2.35
CA MET A 95 -10.99 -5.20 -3.46
C MET A 95 -10.08 -6.39 -3.12
N ALA A 96 -9.48 -6.42 -1.92
CA ALA A 96 -8.64 -7.53 -1.49
C ALA A 96 -9.42 -8.85 -1.42
N GLN A 97 -10.65 -8.83 -0.89
CA GLN A 97 -11.51 -10.01 -0.84
C GLN A 97 -11.87 -10.50 -2.25
N GLY A 98 -12.19 -9.58 -3.16
CA GLY A 98 -12.50 -9.91 -4.54
C GLY A 98 -11.30 -10.48 -5.30
N LEU A 99 -10.13 -9.84 -5.21
CA LEU A 99 -8.90 -10.33 -5.87
C LEU A 99 -8.51 -11.72 -5.38
N LYS A 100 -8.69 -11.99 -4.08
CA LYS A 100 -8.50 -13.34 -3.53
C LYS A 100 -9.42 -14.35 -4.22
N LYS A 101 -10.68 -13.99 -4.45
CA LYS A 101 -11.65 -14.85 -5.15
C LYS A 101 -11.29 -15.08 -6.62
N VAL A 102 -10.82 -14.04 -7.32
CA VAL A 102 -10.31 -14.19 -8.70
C VAL A 102 -9.13 -15.15 -8.72
N LEU A 103 -8.15 -14.96 -7.83
CA LEU A 103 -6.98 -15.85 -7.74
C LEU A 103 -7.39 -17.30 -7.46
N GLU A 104 -8.26 -17.53 -6.46
CA GLU A 104 -8.77 -18.87 -6.15
C GLU A 104 -9.46 -19.50 -7.38
N ASP A 105 -10.31 -18.76 -8.09
CA ASP A 105 -11.03 -19.29 -9.25
C ASP A 105 -10.14 -19.54 -10.47
N GLN A 106 -9.16 -18.67 -10.73
CA GLN A 106 -8.20 -18.86 -11.81
C GLN A 106 -7.30 -20.08 -11.55
N ARG A 107 -6.82 -20.24 -10.32
CA ARG A 107 -5.94 -21.34 -9.94
C ARG A 107 -6.66 -22.67 -9.84
N ASP A 108 -7.86 -22.69 -9.27
CA ASP A 108 -8.52 -23.94 -8.93
C ASP A 108 -9.52 -24.40 -10.00
N ASN A 109 -9.97 -23.50 -10.90
CA ASN A 109 -11.00 -23.81 -11.90
C ASN A 109 -10.67 -23.39 -13.34
N LEU A 110 -10.45 -22.10 -13.61
CA LEU A 110 -10.48 -21.59 -14.98
C LEU A 110 -9.18 -21.85 -15.75
N ASN A 111 -8.03 -21.57 -15.13
CA ASN A 111 -6.72 -21.67 -15.77
C ASN A 111 -5.67 -22.25 -14.78
N PRO A 112 -5.83 -23.52 -14.35
CA PRO A 112 -5.03 -24.10 -13.27
C PRO A 112 -3.53 -24.22 -13.57
N ASN A 113 -3.15 -24.17 -14.84
CA ASN A 113 -1.75 -24.26 -15.27
C ASN A 113 -1.12 -22.89 -15.59
N ASP A 114 -1.89 -21.80 -15.50
CA ASP A 114 -1.38 -20.45 -15.79
C ASP A 114 -0.71 -19.81 -14.57
N VAL A 115 0.48 -20.33 -14.27
CA VAL A 115 1.28 -19.91 -13.11
C VAL A 115 1.63 -18.41 -13.17
N SER A 116 1.81 -17.86 -14.37
CA SER A 116 2.14 -16.44 -14.56
C SER A 116 1.00 -15.56 -14.05
N LEU A 117 -0.22 -15.82 -14.52
CA LEU A 117 -1.41 -15.10 -14.07
C LEU A 117 -1.63 -15.23 -12.56
N HIS A 118 -1.38 -16.42 -12.00
CA HIS A 118 -1.55 -16.65 -10.56
C HIS A 118 -0.60 -15.78 -9.72
N GLU A 119 0.67 -15.67 -10.12
CA GLU A 119 1.63 -14.83 -9.42
C GLU A 119 1.30 -13.33 -9.57
N GLU A 120 0.88 -12.88 -10.75
CA GLU A 120 0.41 -11.50 -10.95
C GLU A 120 -0.76 -11.14 -10.02
N LEU A 121 -1.80 -11.97 -9.99
CA LEU A 121 -2.96 -11.80 -9.12
C LEU A 121 -2.59 -11.83 -7.63
N LYS A 122 -1.66 -12.70 -7.24
CA LYS A 122 -1.14 -12.79 -5.88
C LYS A 122 -0.35 -11.54 -5.49
N TYR A 123 0.46 -10.99 -6.38
CA TYR A 123 1.16 -9.73 -6.14
C TYR A 123 0.18 -8.57 -6.02
N ALA A 124 -0.80 -8.47 -6.91
CA ALA A 124 -1.85 -7.45 -6.82
C ALA A 124 -2.62 -7.54 -5.50
N PHE A 125 -3.08 -8.75 -5.13
CA PHE A 125 -3.75 -9.01 -3.83
C PHE A 125 -2.87 -8.58 -2.64
N SER A 126 -1.59 -8.95 -2.63
CA SER A 126 -0.66 -8.58 -1.56
C SER A 126 -0.49 -7.06 -1.46
N LYS A 127 -0.34 -6.37 -2.59
CA LYS A 127 -0.18 -4.91 -2.61
C LYS A 127 -1.45 -4.16 -2.21
N VAL A 128 -2.64 -4.65 -2.57
CA VAL A 128 -3.90 -4.08 -2.06
C VAL A 128 -3.97 -4.19 -0.53
N ASN A 129 -3.57 -5.32 0.06
CA ASN A 129 -3.53 -5.44 1.53
C ASN A 129 -2.53 -4.46 2.16
N MET A 130 -1.33 -4.33 1.61
CA MET A 130 -0.35 -3.35 2.08
C MET A 130 -0.88 -1.91 1.93
N LEU A 131 -1.56 -1.62 0.82
CA LEU A 131 -2.20 -0.34 0.57
C LEU A 131 -3.30 -0.03 1.58
N ALA A 132 -4.12 -1.02 1.95
CA ALA A 132 -5.14 -0.87 2.98
C ALA A 132 -4.53 -0.48 4.34
N VAL A 133 -3.49 -1.21 4.78
CA VAL A 133 -2.75 -0.91 6.02
C VAL A 133 -2.17 0.51 5.99
N CYS A 134 -1.52 0.85 4.88
CA CYS A 134 -0.97 2.18 4.67
C CYS A 134 -2.04 3.29 4.73
N ALA A 135 -3.12 3.10 3.99
CA ALA A 135 -4.21 4.06 3.92
C ALA A 135 -4.88 4.23 5.29
N LYS A 136 -4.96 3.18 6.11
CA LYS A 136 -5.50 3.26 7.47
C LYS A 136 -4.65 4.19 8.33
N HIS A 137 -3.33 4.05 8.23
CA HIS A 137 -2.39 4.88 8.98
C HIS A 137 -2.41 6.35 8.53
N ILE A 138 -2.50 6.61 7.21
CA ILE A 138 -2.38 7.96 6.65
C ILE A 138 -3.72 8.72 6.61
N LEU A 139 -4.80 8.07 6.17
CA LEU A 139 -6.11 8.72 6.01
C LEU A 139 -6.96 8.65 7.28
N SER A 140 -6.55 7.85 8.27
CA SER A 140 -7.33 7.54 9.48
C SER A 140 -8.69 6.90 9.17
N GLY A 141 -9.34 6.40 10.21
CA GLY A 141 -10.65 5.77 10.11
C GLY A 141 -10.61 4.26 9.86
N GLU A 142 -11.70 3.60 10.24
CA GLU A 142 -11.87 2.17 10.09
C GLU A 142 -13.09 1.88 9.22
N CYS A 143 -13.04 0.79 8.47
CA CYS A 143 -14.20 0.29 7.78
C CYS A 143 -15.12 -0.43 8.77
N SER A 144 -16.24 0.20 9.13
CA SER A 144 -17.26 -0.37 10.01
C SER A 144 -18.67 -0.01 9.55
N PRO A 145 -19.55 -0.99 9.28
CA PRO A 145 -19.25 -2.43 9.23
C PRO A 145 -18.33 -2.78 8.05
N LYS A 146 -17.60 -3.89 8.15
CA LYS A 146 -16.82 -4.42 7.02
C LYS A 146 -17.77 -4.88 5.92
N PRO A 147 -17.45 -4.64 4.63
CA PRO A 147 -18.28 -5.13 3.54
C PRO A 147 -18.28 -6.67 3.55
N PRO A 148 -19.40 -7.30 3.17
CA PRO A 148 -19.43 -8.74 2.97
C PRO A 148 -18.49 -9.11 1.81
N PRO A 149 -17.87 -10.31 1.84
CA PRO A 149 -17.12 -10.81 0.70
C PRO A 149 -17.98 -10.83 -0.57
N PRO A 150 -17.45 -10.37 -1.72
CA PRO A 150 -18.24 -10.32 -2.94
C PRO A 150 -18.54 -11.73 -3.42
N LYS A 151 -19.78 -11.95 -3.86
CA LYS A 151 -20.27 -13.27 -4.26
C LYS A 151 -19.98 -13.51 -5.74
N MET A 152 -19.06 -14.42 -6.02
CA MET A 152 -18.78 -14.86 -7.38
C MET A 152 -19.91 -15.77 -7.90
N PRO A 153 -20.37 -15.61 -9.15
CA PRO A 153 -21.39 -16.48 -9.75
C PRO A 153 -20.87 -17.90 -9.98
N LYS A 154 -21.80 -18.84 -10.23
CA LYS A 154 -21.46 -20.27 -10.40
C LYS A 154 -21.02 -20.63 -11.82
N HIS A 155 -21.69 -20.08 -12.82
CA HIS A 155 -21.45 -20.44 -14.22
C HIS A 155 -20.13 -19.86 -14.74
N VAL A 156 -19.40 -20.65 -15.53
CA VAL A 156 -18.06 -20.32 -16.04
C VAL A 156 -18.01 -18.95 -16.71
N PHE A 157 -18.94 -18.65 -17.61
CA PHE A 157 -18.97 -17.35 -18.28
C PHE A 157 -19.22 -16.21 -17.29
N GLY A 158 -20.17 -16.37 -16.37
CA GLY A 158 -20.43 -15.40 -15.32
C GLY A 158 -19.20 -15.16 -14.42
N LYS A 159 -18.44 -16.20 -14.08
CA LYS A 159 -17.19 -16.07 -13.30
C LYS A 159 -16.15 -15.23 -14.03
N LYS A 160 -16.02 -15.45 -15.35
CA LYS A 160 -15.14 -14.65 -16.21
C LYS A 160 -15.56 -13.18 -16.24
N GLN A 161 -16.85 -12.91 -16.49
CA GLN A 161 -17.40 -11.55 -16.49
C GLN A 161 -17.21 -10.84 -15.15
N TRP A 162 -17.52 -11.53 -14.06
CA TRP A 162 -17.40 -11.02 -12.70
C TRP A 162 -15.94 -10.65 -12.38
N SER A 163 -15.00 -11.55 -12.68
CA SER A 163 -13.57 -11.36 -12.41
C SER A 163 -12.98 -10.22 -13.24
N HIS A 164 -13.26 -10.19 -14.54
CA HIS A 164 -12.88 -9.08 -15.42
C HIS A 164 -13.44 -7.74 -14.92
N THR A 165 -14.73 -7.72 -14.56
CA THR A 165 -15.37 -6.50 -14.06
C THR A 165 -14.72 -6.03 -12.77
N LEU A 166 -14.35 -6.94 -11.86
CA LEU A 166 -13.72 -6.59 -10.60
C LEU A 166 -12.33 -5.98 -10.82
N LEU A 167 -11.51 -6.62 -11.66
CA LEU A 167 -10.17 -6.14 -12.00
C LEU A 167 -10.24 -4.74 -12.64
N LYS A 168 -11.18 -4.55 -13.56
CA LYS A 168 -11.41 -3.27 -14.23
C LYS A 168 -11.89 -2.18 -13.28
N THR A 169 -12.89 -2.46 -12.42
CA THR A 169 -13.36 -1.46 -11.46
C THR A 169 -12.32 -1.15 -10.38
N ALA A 170 -11.53 -2.15 -9.96
CA ALA A 170 -10.41 -1.95 -9.07
C ALA A 170 -9.34 -1.02 -9.67
N TRP A 171 -9.00 -1.21 -10.94
CA TRP A 171 -8.10 -0.31 -11.67
C TRP A 171 -8.63 1.12 -11.71
N VAL A 172 -9.91 1.31 -12.07
CA VAL A 172 -10.55 2.64 -12.11
C VAL A 172 -10.53 3.31 -10.74
N TYR A 173 -10.83 2.54 -9.68
CA TYR A 173 -10.78 3.02 -8.31
C TYR A 173 -9.38 3.49 -7.91
N LEU A 174 -8.34 2.70 -8.23
CA LEU A 174 -6.96 3.02 -7.90
C LEU A 174 -6.43 4.22 -8.68
N ASP A 175 -6.82 4.38 -9.95
CA ASP A 175 -6.53 5.59 -10.75
C ASP A 175 -7.16 6.84 -10.11
N TRP A 176 -8.44 6.76 -9.72
CA TRP A 176 -9.10 7.83 -8.99
C TRP A 176 -8.36 8.17 -7.68
N LEU A 177 -8.00 7.16 -6.89
CA LEU A 177 -7.31 7.35 -5.61
C LEU A 177 -5.95 8.02 -5.81
N GLU A 178 -5.17 7.58 -6.80
CA GLU A 178 -3.87 8.16 -7.15
C GLU A 178 -4.00 9.66 -7.48
N ARG A 179 -4.97 10.01 -8.34
CA ARG A 179 -5.23 11.41 -8.73
C ARG A 179 -5.63 12.26 -7.54
N LYS A 180 -6.49 11.76 -6.65
CA LYS A 180 -6.95 12.50 -5.45
C LYS A 180 -5.81 12.77 -4.47
N LEU A 181 -4.90 11.81 -4.29
CA LEU A 181 -3.69 12.00 -3.48
C LEU A 181 -2.73 13.03 -4.10
N GLY A 182 -2.65 13.08 -5.45
CA GLY A 182 -1.93 14.12 -6.19
C GLY A 182 -2.49 15.53 -5.93
N VAL A 183 -3.81 15.69 -5.92
CA VAL A 183 -4.46 16.99 -5.66
C VAL A 183 -4.27 17.44 -4.20
N GLN A 184 -4.30 16.53 -3.22
CA GLN A 184 -4.04 16.93 -1.83
C GLN A 184 -2.59 17.37 -1.60
N THR A 185 -1.62 16.66 -2.19
CA THR A 185 -0.20 17.01 -2.06
C THR A 185 0.14 18.35 -2.72
N SER A 186 -0.51 18.70 -3.84
CA SER A 186 -0.36 20.03 -4.46
C SER A 186 -1.01 21.15 -3.62
N LYS A 187 -2.19 20.90 -3.01
CA LYS A 187 -2.84 21.86 -2.09
C LYS A 187 -2.01 22.14 -0.84
N ILE A 188 -1.37 21.12 -0.25
CA ILE A 188 -0.48 21.28 0.91
C ILE A 188 0.78 22.08 0.52
N LYS A 189 1.41 21.76 -0.61
CA LYS A 189 2.56 22.54 -1.12
C LYS A 189 2.20 23.98 -1.46
N GLY A 190 1.00 24.23 -1.99
CA GLY A 190 0.48 25.58 -2.27
C GLY A 190 0.29 26.42 -1.00
N LYS A 191 -0.29 25.85 0.06
CA LYS A 191 -0.42 26.52 1.37
C LYS A 191 0.94 26.81 2.02
N ASN A 192 1.92 25.93 1.86
CA ASN A 192 3.28 26.14 2.37
C ASN A 192 4.05 27.22 1.58
N LYS A 193 3.74 27.45 0.30
CA LYS A 193 4.28 28.60 -0.45
C LYS A 193 3.70 29.94 0.03
N ILE A 194 2.45 29.96 0.50
CA ILE A 194 1.83 31.18 1.06
C ILE A 194 2.41 31.50 2.45
N LYS A 195 2.73 30.49 3.27
CA LYS A 195 3.38 30.69 4.59
C LYS A 195 4.89 31.02 4.53
N ARG A 196 5.53 30.99 3.35
CA ARG A 196 6.95 31.33 3.16
C ARG A 196 7.18 32.74 2.58
N LYS A 197 6.21 33.64 2.74
CA LYS A 197 6.39 35.09 2.62
C LYS A 197 6.27 35.74 4.00
N SER A 198 7.23 35.52 4.89
CA SER A 198 7.45 36.41 6.03
C SER A 198 8.92 36.38 6.47
N SER A 199 9.45 37.60 6.63
CA SER A 199 10.78 38.02 7.08
C SER A 199 11.97 37.49 6.29
N GLU A 200 12.28 38.20 5.21
CA GLU A 200 13.67 38.43 4.80
C GLU A 200 14.39 39.10 5.99
N ALA A 201 14.98 38.28 6.85
CA ALA A 201 15.78 38.75 7.97
C ALA A 201 17.05 39.37 7.38
N THR A 202 17.11 40.70 7.44
CA THR A 202 18.28 41.51 7.14
C THR A 202 19.50 40.89 7.83
N LEU A 203 20.44 40.38 7.04
CA LEU A 203 21.73 39.90 7.50
C LEU A 203 22.53 41.10 8.01
N GLN A 204 22.32 41.46 9.28
CA GLN A 204 23.09 42.48 9.98
C GLN A 204 24.48 41.87 10.28
N LYS A 205 25.44 42.10 9.37
CA LYS A 205 26.84 41.75 9.61
C LYS A 205 27.39 42.65 10.71
N TYR A 206 27.87 41.99 11.76
CA TYR A 206 28.61 42.52 12.89
C TYR A 206 29.69 43.53 12.46
N LEU A 207 29.69 44.70 13.10
CA LEU A 207 30.84 45.60 13.22
C LEU A 207 31.65 45.11 14.42
N GLU A 208 32.82 44.53 14.17
CA GLU A 208 33.78 44.14 15.20
C GLU A 208 34.94 45.16 15.20
N GLY A 209 34.97 45.97 16.27
CA GLY A 209 36.18 46.40 16.97
C GLY A 209 37.18 47.30 16.25
N SER A 210 37.05 48.62 16.44
CA SER A 210 38.19 49.54 16.44
C SER A 210 38.99 49.39 17.75
N GLY A 211 40.31 49.28 17.67
CA GLY A 211 41.15 49.35 18.87
C GLY A 211 42.65 49.12 18.64
N TYR A 212 43.32 50.04 17.96
CA TYR A 212 44.73 50.33 18.21
C TYR A 212 44.85 51.81 18.58
N LEU A 213 45.27 52.07 19.82
CA LEU A 213 45.88 53.32 20.27
C LEU A 213 47.16 52.93 21.00
N LEU A 214 48.24 53.63 20.62
CA LEU A 214 49.64 53.59 21.06
C LEU A 214 50.54 52.54 20.41
#